data_AF-A0A8T5HY78-F1
#
_entry.id   AF-A0A8T5HY78-F1
#
_cell.length_a   1.000
_cell.length_b   1.000
_cell.length_c   1.000
_cell.angle_alpha   90.00
_cell.angle_beta   90.00
_cell.angle_gamma   90.00
#
_symmetry.space_group_name_H-M   'P 1'
#
loop_
_entity.id
_entity.type
_entity.pdbx_description
1 polymer ?
#
loop_
_entity_poly.entity_id
_entity_poly.type
_entity_poly.pdbx_seq_one_letter_code
_entity_poly.pdbx_strand_id
1 'polypeptide(L)'
;MAIKVDKQIKVLSLAFLFIFLGYVGVQQHITTFFTEKGLGSLGFTILFIIYLFVAISNPFSAHIIAKIGSKKSMVVSSLFYSMFILSLLTNSVIIIFISSALLGIAGSLLWVGQRCYFLKFSKDHLAGRNAGYFSVLMSLSSILSVFVFSFFVIRYSFDLSFIIFSLFPFAGFILLSFLKETKFSPKNDQLGLFGKYLRNKTILKLATIWFSFTFVIGMAISIIPLNIYHTLGIKYVGGLSSLFYIFPIFFSYSLGKLSDKKGKTLMVFFSYLIISLGLIALYLGNSPFFLVMGIVLLALGSAITNPLTISLLKDIVVTENTESLSALFLMAQQAGVLFAILLFWISQSRIIYLFSVIILFISFIFIVPLFRTHSGFIKVDLEDK
;
A
#
# COMPACT_ATOMS: atom_id res chain seq x y z
N MET A 1 6.68 29.83 10.56
CA MET A 1 6.06 29.95 9.21
C MET A 1 4.91 28.95 9.12
N ALA A 2 3.65 29.39 9.16
CA ALA A 2 2.50 28.48 9.16
C ALA A 2 2.42 27.67 7.85
N ILE A 3 2.19 26.37 7.95
CA ILE A 3 2.17 25.49 6.78
C ILE A 3 0.89 25.78 5.95
N LYS A 4 1.04 26.47 4.81
CA LYS A 4 -0.04 26.70 3.83
C LYS A 4 -0.33 25.38 3.09
N VAL A 5 -1.34 24.64 3.55
CA VAL A 5 -1.92 23.44 2.91
C VAL A 5 -3.40 23.73 2.65
N ASP A 6 -3.91 23.27 1.51
CA ASP A 6 -5.31 23.47 1.12
C ASP A 6 -6.28 22.89 2.16
N LYS A 7 -7.33 23.65 2.51
CA LYS A 7 -8.31 23.25 3.54
C LYS A 7 -8.96 21.90 3.22
N GLN A 8 -9.29 21.65 1.96
CA GLN A 8 -9.88 20.38 1.53
C GLN A 8 -8.90 19.21 1.67
N ILE A 9 -7.62 19.43 1.39
CA ILE A 9 -6.57 18.41 1.59
C ILE A 9 -6.35 18.13 3.07
N LYS A 10 -6.43 19.15 3.95
CA LYS A 10 -6.38 18.92 5.41
C LYS A 10 -7.51 18.01 5.88
N VAL A 11 -8.74 18.28 5.46
CA VAL A 11 -9.92 17.46 5.81
C VAL A 11 -9.78 16.04 5.26
N LEU A 12 -9.38 15.89 3.99
CA LEU A 12 -9.13 14.59 3.36
C LEU A 12 -8.06 13.80 4.12
N SER A 13 -6.94 14.43 4.44
CA SER A 13 -5.83 13.78 5.15
C SER A 13 -6.22 13.36 6.57
N LEU A 14 -7.02 14.18 7.27
CA LEU A 14 -7.54 13.83 8.59
C LEU A 14 -8.54 12.67 8.52
N ALA A 15 -9.42 12.67 7.52
CA ALA A 15 -10.36 11.57 7.32
C ALA A 15 -9.64 10.24 7.05
N PHE A 16 -8.63 10.26 6.18
CA PHE A 16 -7.78 9.10 5.90
C PHE A 16 -6.99 8.67 7.14
N LEU A 17 -6.49 9.61 7.94
CA LEU A 17 -5.86 9.29 9.22
C LEU A 17 -6.79 8.43 10.09
N PHE A 18 -8.06 8.82 10.25
CA PHE A 18 -9.01 8.04 11.05
C PHE A 18 -9.35 6.67 10.42
N ILE A 19 -9.57 6.59 9.11
CA ILE A 19 -9.83 5.31 8.43
C ILE A 19 -8.69 4.32 8.65
N PHE A 20 -7.45 4.75 8.41
CA PHE A 20 -6.29 3.88 8.50
C PHE A 20 -5.81 3.69 9.95
N LEU A 21 -6.15 4.60 10.88
CA LEU A 21 -5.98 4.38 12.32
C LEU A 21 -6.80 3.17 12.79
N GLY A 22 -8.00 2.97 12.25
CA GLY A 22 -8.81 1.78 12.54
C GLY A 22 -8.32 0.52 11.83
N TYR A 23 -7.92 0.63 10.57
CA TYR A 23 -7.76 -0.54 9.70
C TYR A 23 -6.36 -1.17 9.70
N VAL A 24 -5.27 -0.39 9.75
CA VAL A 24 -3.92 -0.92 9.49
C VAL A 24 -3.48 -1.93 10.56
N GLY A 25 -3.76 -1.64 11.84
CA GLY A 25 -3.48 -2.51 12.96
C GLY A 25 -4.27 -3.81 12.90
N VAL A 26 -5.56 -3.73 12.54
CA VAL A 26 -6.40 -4.90 12.27
C VAL A 26 -5.78 -5.73 11.15
N GLN A 27 -5.45 -5.11 10.01
CA GLN A 27 -4.84 -5.79 8.87
C GLN A 27 -3.56 -6.54 9.25
N GLN A 28 -2.67 -5.91 10.02
CA GLN A 28 -1.42 -6.53 10.47
C GLN A 28 -1.61 -7.70 11.43
N HIS A 29 -2.75 -7.79 12.11
CA HIS A 29 -3.02 -8.86 13.07
C HIS A 29 -4.05 -9.89 12.58
N ILE A 30 -4.55 -9.78 11.35
CA ILE A 30 -5.51 -10.76 10.80
C ILE A 30 -4.93 -12.18 10.85
N THR A 31 -3.68 -12.37 10.41
CA THR A 31 -3.06 -13.70 10.38
C THR A 31 -2.80 -14.23 11.79
N THR A 32 -2.37 -13.37 12.72
CA THR A 32 -2.15 -13.77 14.13
C THR A 32 -3.47 -14.09 14.84
N PHE A 33 -4.53 -13.29 14.62
CA PHE A 33 -5.87 -13.51 15.19
C PHE A 33 -6.43 -14.88 14.82
N PHE A 34 -6.41 -15.22 13.53
CA PHE A 34 -6.91 -16.53 13.10
C PHE A 34 -5.99 -17.68 13.53
N THR A 35 -4.70 -17.43 13.68
CA THR A 35 -3.75 -18.42 14.19
C THR A 35 -4.02 -18.75 15.66
N GLU A 36 -4.34 -17.76 16.50
CA GLU A 36 -4.75 -18.00 17.90
C GLU A 36 -6.03 -18.85 18.00
N LYS A 37 -6.91 -18.77 17.00
CA LYS A 37 -8.12 -19.61 16.88
C LYS A 37 -7.86 -20.98 16.23
N GLY A 38 -6.62 -21.34 15.92
CA GLY A 38 -6.29 -22.59 15.22
C GLY A 38 -6.68 -22.60 13.73
N LEU A 39 -7.01 -21.44 13.16
CA LEU A 39 -7.54 -21.26 11.80
C LEU A 39 -6.62 -20.37 10.94
N GLY A 40 -5.31 -20.42 11.14
CA GLY A 40 -4.35 -19.48 10.53
C GLY A 40 -4.45 -19.33 9.00
N SER A 41 -4.85 -20.40 8.29
CA SER A 41 -5.10 -20.37 6.84
C SER A 41 -6.19 -19.37 6.44
N LEU A 42 -7.23 -19.16 7.27
CA LEU A 42 -8.29 -18.19 7.02
C LEU A 42 -7.76 -16.76 6.96
N GLY A 43 -6.77 -16.41 7.78
CA GLY A 43 -6.16 -15.08 7.75
C GLY A 43 -5.56 -14.75 6.37
N PHE A 44 -4.87 -15.72 5.75
CA PHE A 44 -4.34 -15.57 4.40
C PHE A 44 -5.44 -15.52 3.35
N THR A 45 -6.47 -16.37 3.46
CA THR A 45 -7.62 -16.35 2.54
C THR A 45 -8.33 -15.00 2.56
N ILE A 46 -8.53 -14.41 3.73
CA ILE A 46 -9.17 -13.09 3.90
C ILE A 46 -8.35 -12.00 3.23
N LEU A 47 -7.04 -11.93 3.51
CA LEU A 47 -6.16 -10.96 2.86
C LEU A 47 -6.13 -11.16 1.34
N PHE A 48 -6.06 -12.42 0.87
CA PHE A 48 -6.11 -12.74 -0.54
C PHE A 48 -7.39 -12.23 -1.20
N ILE A 49 -8.57 -12.48 -0.60
CA ILE A 49 -9.86 -11.98 -1.09
C ILE A 49 -9.85 -10.45 -1.17
N ILE A 50 -9.42 -9.75 -0.11
CA ILE A 50 -9.36 -8.27 -0.11
C ILE A 50 -8.54 -7.79 -1.31
N TYR A 51 -7.28 -8.23 -1.43
CA TYR A 51 -6.37 -7.75 -2.46
C TYR A 51 -6.76 -8.19 -3.88
N LEU A 52 -7.39 -9.36 -4.04
CA LEU A 52 -7.95 -9.82 -5.31
C LEU A 52 -9.03 -8.86 -5.80
N PHE A 53 -9.98 -8.52 -4.92
CA PHE A 53 -11.07 -7.61 -5.27
C PHE A 53 -10.60 -6.16 -5.46
N VAL A 54 -9.55 -5.70 -4.75
CA VAL A 54 -8.92 -4.40 -5.08
C VAL A 54 -8.33 -4.44 -6.49
N ALA A 55 -7.56 -5.48 -6.82
CA ALA A 55 -6.87 -5.59 -8.10
C ALA A 55 -7.84 -5.63 -9.29
N ILE A 56 -8.92 -6.42 -9.19
CA ILE A 56 -9.94 -6.54 -10.24
C ILE A 56 -10.79 -5.26 -10.35
N SER A 57 -11.02 -4.54 -9.24
CA SER A 57 -11.87 -3.33 -9.24
C SER A 57 -11.15 -2.06 -9.72
N ASN A 58 -9.81 -2.02 -9.68
CA ASN A 58 -9.02 -0.84 -10.04
C ASN A 58 -9.33 -0.27 -11.44
N PRO A 59 -9.37 -1.09 -12.52
CA PRO A 59 -9.67 -0.59 -13.87
C PRO A 59 -11.06 0.08 -13.97
N PHE A 60 -12.04 -0.43 -13.23
CA PHE A 60 -13.42 0.07 -13.28
C PHE A 60 -13.65 1.28 -12.37
N SER A 61 -12.80 1.47 -11.35
CA SER A 61 -13.01 2.50 -10.33
C SER A 61 -12.98 3.92 -10.91
N ALA A 62 -12.10 4.19 -11.87
CA ALA A 62 -12.03 5.49 -12.54
C ALA A 62 -13.35 5.84 -13.25
N HIS A 63 -13.96 4.87 -13.94
CA HIS A 63 -15.25 5.04 -14.62
C HIS A 63 -16.39 5.30 -13.63
N ILE A 64 -16.42 4.57 -12.51
CA ILE A 64 -17.42 4.77 -11.46
C ILE A 64 -17.27 6.17 -10.85
N ILE A 65 -16.05 6.56 -10.47
CA ILE A 65 -15.74 7.87 -9.89
C ILE A 65 -16.10 9.00 -10.85
N ALA A 66 -15.89 8.83 -12.15
CA ALA A 66 -16.31 9.82 -13.14
C ALA A 66 -17.83 10.06 -13.14
N LYS A 67 -18.63 9.01 -12.90
CA LYS A 67 -20.10 9.12 -12.82
C LYS A 67 -20.60 9.69 -11.50
N ILE A 68 -20.10 9.17 -10.37
CA ILE A 68 -20.67 9.49 -9.04
C ILE A 68 -19.92 10.61 -8.30
N GLY A 69 -18.70 10.93 -8.72
CA GLY A 69 -17.82 11.89 -8.06
C GLY A 69 -16.90 11.27 -7.01
N SER A 70 -15.72 11.88 -6.82
CA SER A 70 -14.69 11.36 -5.91
C SER A 70 -15.12 11.39 -4.44
N LYS A 71 -15.87 12.42 -4.01
CA LYS A 71 -16.31 12.50 -2.61
C LYS A 71 -17.27 11.36 -2.29
N LYS A 72 -18.37 11.21 -3.05
CA LYS A 72 -19.34 10.12 -2.82
C LYS A 72 -18.67 8.75 -2.84
N SER A 73 -17.76 8.51 -3.79
CA SER A 73 -16.99 7.27 -3.87
C SER A 73 -16.23 6.99 -2.58
N MET A 74 -15.47 7.97 -2.07
CA MET A 74 -14.70 7.81 -0.83
C MET A 74 -15.60 7.63 0.40
N VAL A 75 -16.68 8.42 0.51
CA VAL A 75 -17.64 8.34 1.62
C VAL A 75 -18.24 6.93 1.69
N VAL A 76 -18.83 6.43 0.59
CA VAL A 76 -19.41 5.08 0.57
C VAL A 76 -18.36 4.02 0.89
N SER A 77 -17.16 4.15 0.35
CA SER A 77 -16.09 3.17 0.56
C SER A 77 -15.66 3.07 2.02
N SER A 78 -15.60 4.19 2.74
CA SER A 78 -15.13 4.20 4.14
C SER A 78 -15.99 3.38 5.10
N LEU A 79 -17.29 3.19 4.82
CA LEU A 79 -18.18 2.37 5.64
C LEU A 79 -17.80 0.88 5.61
N PHE A 80 -17.30 0.38 4.48
CA PHE A 80 -16.92 -1.02 4.35
C PHE A 80 -15.70 -1.39 5.19
N TYR A 81 -14.86 -0.42 5.58
CA TYR A 81 -13.78 -0.64 6.53
C TYR A 81 -14.31 -0.96 7.92
N SER A 82 -15.28 -0.20 8.43
CA SER A 82 -15.94 -0.52 9.70
C SER A 82 -16.70 -1.84 9.63
N MET A 83 -17.43 -2.08 8.54
CA MET A 83 -18.18 -3.32 8.33
C MET A 83 -17.27 -4.56 8.32
N PHE A 84 -16.12 -4.49 7.66
CA PHE A 84 -15.15 -5.57 7.66
C PHE A 84 -14.58 -5.83 9.06
N ILE A 85 -14.19 -4.79 9.80
CA ILE A 85 -13.65 -4.97 11.16
C ILE A 85 -14.71 -5.63 12.06
N LEU A 86 -15.96 -5.18 12.00
CA LEU A 86 -17.06 -5.79 12.76
C LEU A 86 -17.36 -7.22 12.31
N SER A 87 -17.17 -7.57 11.03
CA SER A 87 -17.36 -8.93 10.54
C SER A 87 -16.45 -9.94 11.23
N LEU A 88 -15.26 -9.53 11.69
CA LEU A 88 -14.29 -10.39 12.39
C LEU A 88 -14.78 -10.84 13.78
N LEU A 89 -15.76 -10.13 14.35
CA LEU A 89 -16.44 -10.53 15.59
C LEU A 89 -17.45 -11.66 15.36
N THR A 90 -17.83 -11.89 14.09
CA THR A 90 -18.78 -12.95 13.77
C THR A 90 -18.06 -14.30 13.68
N ASN A 91 -18.74 -15.37 14.09
CA ASN A 91 -18.26 -16.73 13.89
C ASN A 91 -18.57 -17.27 12.46
N SER A 92 -19.03 -16.40 11.54
CA SER A 92 -19.47 -16.79 10.20
C SER A 92 -18.42 -16.44 9.15
N VAL A 93 -17.75 -17.48 8.63
CA VAL A 93 -16.75 -17.33 7.54
C VAL A 93 -17.37 -16.69 6.30
N ILE A 94 -18.65 -16.97 6.00
CA ILE A 94 -19.36 -16.40 4.85
C ILE A 94 -19.47 -14.88 4.98
N ILE A 95 -19.86 -14.37 6.16
CA ILE A 95 -19.98 -12.93 6.41
C ILE A 95 -18.62 -12.25 6.28
N ILE A 96 -17.56 -12.89 6.80
CA ILE A 96 -16.20 -12.37 6.72
C ILE A 96 -15.72 -12.33 5.25
N PHE A 97 -15.97 -13.37 4.46
CA PHE A 97 -15.57 -13.41 3.05
C PHE A 97 -16.32 -12.37 2.21
N ILE A 98 -17.63 -12.22 2.41
CA ILE A 98 -18.42 -11.19 1.74
C ILE A 98 -17.91 -9.79 2.12
N SER A 99 -17.67 -9.55 3.42
CA SER A 99 -17.15 -8.27 3.90
C SER A 99 -15.73 -7.98 3.38
N SER A 100 -14.90 -9.01 3.22
CA SER A 100 -13.56 -8.92 2.63
C SER A 100 -13.60 -8.51 1.15
N ALA A 101 -14.49 -9.13 0.38
CA ALA A 101 -14.68 -8.80 -1.03
C ALA A 101 -15.18 -7.36 -1.20
N LEU A 102 -16.19 -6.97 -0.40
CA LEU A 102 -16.73 -5.61 -0.39
C LEU A 102 -15.68 -4.58 0.02
N LEU A 103 -14.87 -4.88 1.03
CA LEU A 103 -13.73 -4.05 1.44
C LEU A 103 -12.72 -3.89 0.30
N GLY A 104 -12.43 -4.95 -0.47
CA GLY A 104 -11.54 -4.87 -1.63
C GLY A 104 -12.06 -3.91 -2.71
N ILE A 105 -13.34 -4.02 -3.06
CA ILE A 105 -13.99 -3.09 -4.01
C ILE A 105 -13.97 -1.66 -3.47
N ALA A 106 -14.33 -1.48 -2.20
CA ALA A 106 -14.32 -0.19 -1.52
C ALA A 106 -12.92 0.43 -1.45
N GLY A 107 -11.89 -0.37 -1.16
CA GLY A 107 -10.50 0.09 -1.12
C GLY A 107 -10.05 0.66 -2.47
N SER A 108 -10.42 0.00 -3.57
CA SER A 108 -10.17 0.50 -4.92
C SER A 108 -10.82 1.86 -5.17
N LEU A 109 -12.11 2.01 -4.87
CA LEU A 109 -12.84 3.27 -5.01
C LEU A 109 -12.30 4.38 -4.10
N LEU A 110 -11.91 4.05 -2.87
CA LEU A 110 -11.33 4.97 -1.90
C LEU A 110 -10.00 5.54 -2.42
N TRP A 111 -9.08 4.69 -2.85
CA TRP A 111 -7.75 5.09 -3.30
C TRP A 111 -7.76 5.81 -4.65
N VAL A 112 -8.54 5.34 -5.62
CA VAL A 112 -8.68 6.05 -6.91
C VAL A 112 -9.39 7.39 -6.69
N GLY A 113 -10.42 7.43 -5.83
CA GLY A 113 -11.13 8.66 -5.47
C GLY A 113 -10.20 9.68 -4.82
N GLN A 114 -9.33 9.25 -3.92
CA GLN A 114 -8.33 10.09 -3.28
C GLN A 114 -7.37 10.73 -4.28
N ARG A 115 -6.90 9.97 -5.28
CA ARG A 115 -6.00 10.50 -6.33
C ARG A 115 -6.70 11.53 -7.20
N CYS A 116 -7.90 11.22 -7.69
CA CYS A 116 -8.74 12.14 -8.44
C CYS A 116 -9.01 13.45 -7.66
N TYR A 117 -9.27 13.34 -6.35
CA TYR A 117 -9.48 14.49 -5.48
C TYR A 117 -8.21 15.35 -5.36
N PHE A 118 -7.05 14.71 -5.20
CA PHE A 118 -5.76 15.39 -5.12
C PHE A 118 -5.44 16.18 -6.39
N LEU A 119 -5.66 15.57 -7.56
CA LEU A 119 -5.45 16.22 -8.86
C LEU A 119 -6.33 17.47 -9.03
N LYS A 120 -7.55 17.48 -8.46
CA LYS A 120 -8.48 18.60 -8.61
C LYS A 120 -8.19 19.77 -7.67
N PHE A 121 -7.78 19.49 -6.43
CA PHE A 121 -7.68 20.51 -5.37
C PHE A 121 -6.26 20.93 -5.01
N SER A 122 -5.23 20.20 -5.47
CA SER A 122 -3.85 20.63 -5.28
C SER A 122 -3.41 21.52 -6.43
N LYS A 123 -3.26 22.83 -6.17
CA LYS A 123 -2.63 23.75 -7.12
C LYS A 123 -1.19 23.29 -7.40
N ASP A 124 -0.70 23.46 -8.62
CA ASP A 124 0.62 22.93 -9.04
C ASP A 124 1.78 23.32 -8.11
N HIS A 125 1.82 24.57 -7.67
CA HIS A 125 2.85 25.06 -6.73
C HIS A 125 2.71 24.55 -5.29
N LEU A 126 1.56 23.96 -4.91
CA LEU A 126 1.30 23.37 -3.59
C LEU A 126 1.23 21.84 -3.62
N ALA A 127 1.23 21.22 -4.80
CA ALA A 127 1.01 19.77 -4.96
C ALA A 127 2.01 18.92 -4.15
N GLY A 128 3.29 19.27 -4.21
CA GLY A 128 4.33 18.58 -3.40
C GLY A 128 4.09 18.71 -1.90
N ARG A 129 3.65 19.89 -1.45
CA ARG A 129 3.38 20.19 -0.03
C ARG A 129 2.14 19.47 0.48
N ASN A 130 1.06 19.49 -0.31
CA ASN A 130 -0.18 18.78 -0.02
C ASN A 130 0.05 17.26 0.05
N ALA A 131 0.80 16.71 -0.91
CA ALA A 131 1.15 15.30 -0.92
C ALA A 131 2.01 14.91 0.30
N GLY A 132 3.00 15.75 0.65
CA GLY A 132 3.82 15.55 1.85
C GLY A 132 3.00 15.56 3.15
N TYR A 133 2.08 16.52 3.29
CA TYR A 133 1.19 16.60 4.46
C TYR A 133 0.32 15.35 4.62
N PHE A 134 -0.29 14.88 3.52
CA PHE A 134 -1.08 13.66 3.52
C PHE A 134 -0.22 12.42 3.85
N SER A 135 0.97 12.31 3.26
CA SER A 135 1.88 11.19 3.51
C SER A 135 2.32 11.09 4.98
N VAL A 136 2.58 12.23 5.63
CA VAL A 136 2.91 12.27 7.07
C VAL A 136 1.74 11.77 7.91
N LEU A 137 0.51 12.25 7.65
CA LEU A 137 -0.67 11.81 8.41
C LEU A 137 -1.01 10.34 8.17
N MET A 138 -0.83 9.84 6.95
CA MET A 138 -0.99 8.41 6.62
C MET A 138 0.04 7.53 7.33
N SER A 139 1.28 7.99 7.44
CA SER A 139 2.32 7.22 8.11
C SER A 139 2.09 7.24 9.62
N LEU A 140 1.71 8.39 10.17
CA LEU A 140 1.33 8.53 11.58
C LEU A 140 0.14 7.65 11.94
N SER A 141 -0.90 7.62 11.11
CA SER A 141 -2.06 6.75 11.33
C SER A 141 -1.67 5.28 11.34
N SER A 142 -0.81 4.85 10.41
CA SER A 142 -0.34 3.47 10.31
C SER A 142 0.48 3.05 11.54
N ILE A 143 1.40 3.91 12.01
CA ILE A 143 2.18 3.68 13.23
C ILE A 143 1.24 3.54 14.43
N LEU A 144 0.39 4.53 14.66
CA LEU A 144 -0.54 4.54 15.78
C LEU A 144 -1.49 3.34 15.70
N SER A 145 -1.99 3.01 14.52
CA SER A 145 -2.90 1.89 14.33
C SER A 145 -2.26 0.59 14.78
N VAL A 146 -1.06 0.27 14.27
CA VAL A 146 -0.39 -0.99 14.60
C VAL A 146 -0.01 -1.06 16.08
N PHE A 147 0.59 0.00 16.62
CA PHE A 147 0.99 0.02 18.03
C PHE A 147 -0.19 -0.02 18.99
N VAL A 148 -1.16 0.88 18.82
CA VAL A 148 -2.30 0.99 19.74
C VAL A 148 -3.18 -0.25 19.60
N PHE A 149 -3.42 -0.77 18.39
CA PHE A 149 -4.18 -2.00 18.22
C PHE A 149 -3.52 -3.18 18.95
N SER A 150 -2.21 -3.34 18.78
CA SER A 150 -1.45 -4.40 19.48
C SER A 150 -1.54 -4.25 20.99
N PHE A 151 -1.43 -3.02 21.51
CA PHE A 151 -1.54 -2.74 22.94
C PHE A 151 -2.91 -3.16 23.48
N PHE A 152 -4.00 -2.86 22.77
CA PHE A 152 -5.34 -3.28 23.16
C PHE A 152 -5.53 -4.79 23.09
N VAL A 153 -4.99 -5.46 22.07
CA VAL A 153 -5.02 -6.93 21.95
C VAL A 153 -4.32 -7.58 23.14
N ILE A 154 -3.11 -7.10 23.49
CA ILE A 154 -2.31 -7.66 24.59
C ILE A 154 -2.98 -7.41 25.95
N ARG A 155 -3.56 -6.22 26.16
CA ARG A 155 -4.08 -5.83 27.47
C ARG A 155 -5.52 -6.30 27.73
N TYR A 156 -6.31 -6.43 26.67
CA TYR A 156 -7.74 -6.75 26.75
C TYR A 156 -8.05 -8.00 25.94
N SER A 157 -8.47 -7.84 24.68
CA SER A 157 -8.80 -8.96 23.78
C SER A 157 -8.89 -8.47 22.33
N PHE A 158 -8.84 -9.40 21.37
CA PHE A 158 -9.12 -9.11 19.96
C PHE A 158 -10.52 -8.52 19.76
N ASP A 159 -11.54 -9.09 20.40
CA ASP A 159 -12.92 -8.67 20.20
C ASP A 159 -13.15 -7.22 20.63
N LEU A 160 -12.67 -6.83 21.81
CA LEU A 160 -12.76 -5.44 22.26
C LEU A 160 -11.98 -4.50 21.34
N SER A 161 -10.81 -4.95 20.87
CA SER A 161 -9.98 -4.18 19.94
C SER A 161 -10.71 -3.93 18.62
N PHE A 162 -11.39 -4.93 18.05
CA PHE A 162 -12.17 -4.76 16.83
C PHE A 162 -13.34 -3.79 17.01
N ILE A 163 -14.07 -3.88 18.13
CA ILE A 163 -15.18 -2.94 18.42
C ILE A 163 -14.66 -1.51 18.44
N ILE A 164 -13.61 -1.23 19.23
CA ILE A 164 -13.04 0.12 19.35
C ILE A 164 -12.50 0.61 18.01
N PHE A 165 -11.75 -0.23 17.29
CA PHE A 165 -11.11 0.19 16.05
C PHE A 165 -12.07 0.33 14.88
N SER A 166 -13.23 -0.33 14.90
CA SER A 166 -14.29 -0.10 13.90
C SER A 166 -14.92 1.29 13.98
N LEU A 167 -14.77 2.02 15.09
CA LEU A 167 -15.31 3.37 15.26
C LEU A 167 -14.48 4.41 14.50
N PHE A 168 -13.18 4.18 14.30
CA PHE A 168 -12.32 5.16 13.63
C PHE A 168 -12.65 5.34 12.13
N PRO A 169 -12.87 4.28 11.32
CA PRO A 169 -13.30 4.48 9.93
C PRO A 169 -14.67 5.15 9.82
N PHE A 170 -15.56 4.96 10.81
CA PHE A 170 -16.81 5.69 10.89
C PHE A 170 -16.61 7.19 11.17
N ALA A 171 -15.66 7.56 12.04
CA ALA A 171 -15.26 8.96 12.19
C ALA A 171 -14.67 9.53 10.88
N GLY A 172 -13.88 8.73 10.16
CA GLY A 172 -13.40 9.06 8.82
C GLY A 172 -14.52 9.30 7.80
N PHE A 173 -15.55 8.46 7.80
CA PHE A 173 -16.77 8.64 6.99
C PHE A 173 -17.44 10.00 7.23
N ILE A 174 -17.60 10.38 8.50
CA ILE A 174 -18.17 11.69 8.87
C ILE A 174 -17.29 12.82 8.33
N LEU A 175 -15.96 12.71 8.49
CA LEU A 175 -15.01 13.72 8.00
C LEU A 175 -15.02 13.86 6.47
N LEU A 176 -15.09 12.74 5.73
CA LEU A 176 -15.20 12.76 4.27
C LEU A 176 -16.49 13.45 3.79
N SER A 177 -17.56 13.41 4.59
CA SER A 177 -18.82 14.08 4.26
C SER A 177 -18.71 15.61 4.22
N PHE A 178 -17.69 16.20 4.86
CA PHE A 178 -17.40 17.63 4.80
C PHE A 178 -16.55 18.05 3.58
N LEU A 179 -16.09 17.11 2.76
CA LEU A 179 -15.39 17.44 1.52
C LEU A 179 -16.33 18.12 0.52
N LYS A 180 -15.77 18.98 -0.32
CA LYS A 180 -16.47 19.50 -1.50
C LYS A 180 -16.55 18.42 -2.58
N GLU A 181 -17.72 18.27 -3.20
CA GLU A 181 -17.89 17.31 -4.30
C GLU A 181 -17.10 17.74 -5.53
N THR A 182 -16.57 16.77 -6.26
CA THR A 182 -15.90 16.98 -7.55
C THR A 182 -16.68 16.29 -8.64
N LYS A 183 -17.24 17.07 -9.57
CA LYS A 183 -17.67 16.52 -10.86
C LYS A 183 -16.42 16.23 -11.67
N PHE A 184 -16.15 14.95 -11.89
CA PHE A 184 -15.16 14.53 -12.87
C PHE A 184 -15.83 14.51 -14.24
N SER A 185 -15.26 15.23 -15.20
CA SER A 185 -15.62 15.05 -16.61
C SER A 185 -14.64 14.03 -17.16
N PRO A 186 -15.08 12.83 -17.59
CA PRO A 186 -14.18 11.86 -18.18
C PRO A 186 -13.57 12.48 -19.43
N LYS A 187 -12.27 12.77 -19.39
CA LYS A 187 -11.60 13.47 -20.49
C LYS A 187 -11.34 12.59 -21.72
N ASN A 188 -11.45 11.26 -21.63
CA ASN A 188 -11.25 10.31 -22.74
C ASN A 188 -11.72 8.88 -22.35
N ASP A 189 -11.69 7.94 -23.31
CA ASP A 189 -11.83 6.49 -23.06
C ASP A 189 -10.65 5.96 -22.20
N GLN A 190 -10.84 6.03 -20.88
CA GLN A 190 -9.85 5.59 -19.88
C GLN A 190 -9.54 4.09 -20.01
N LEU A 191 -10.52 3.27 -20.39
CA LEU A 191 -10.37 1.81 -20.51
C LEU A 191 -9.56 1.44 -21.76
N GLY A 192 -9.83 2.08 -22.90
CA GLY A 192 -9.02 1.92 -24.10
C GLY A 192 -7.56 2.33 -23.89
N LEU A 193 -7.32 3.48 -23.24
CA LEU A 193 -5.96 3.92 -22.88
C LEU A 193 -5.26 2.96 -21.92
N PHE A 194 -5.97 2.44 -20.92
CA PHE A 194 -5.44 1.43 -20.01
C PHE A 194 -4.99 0.17 -20.77
N GLY A 195 -5.80 -0.29 -21.73
CA GLY A 195 -5.45 -1.40 -22.62
C GLY A 195 -4.20 -1.13 -23.45
N LYS A 196 -4.01 0.10 -23.98
CA LYS A 196 -2.78 0.49 -24.68
C LYS A 196 -1.56 0.43 -23.77
N TYR A 197 -1.66 0.96 -22.54
CA TYR A 197 -0.56 0.93 -21.57
C TYR A 197 -0.18 -0.50 -21.15
N LEU A 198 -1.16 -1.40 -21.05
CA LEU A 198 -0.92 -2.81 -20.73
C LEU A 198 -0.12 -3.54 -21.83
N ARG A 199 -0.10 -3.03 -23.06
CA ARG A 199 0.69 -3.59 -24.18
C ARG A 199 2.06 -2.91 -24.34
N ASN A 200 2.29 -1.79 -23.68
CA ASN A 200 3.54 -1.04 -23.81
C ASN A 200 4.66 -1.68 -22.96
N LYS A 201 5.67 -2.24 -23.63
CA LYS A 201 6.79 -2.94 -22.98
C LYS A 201 7.59 -2.04 -22.02
N THR A 202 7.74 -0.76 -22.31
CA THR A 202 8.46 0.20 -21.46
C THR A 202 7.71 0.44 -20.15
N ILE A 203 6.39 0.65 -20.23
CA ILE A 203 5.53 0.81 -19.05
C ILE A 203 5.52 -0.47 -18.21
N LEU A 204 5.39 -1.64 -18.84
CA LEU A 204 5.41 -2.92 -18.11
C LEU A 204 6.75 -3.17 -17.41
N LYS A 205 7.88 -2.86 -18.05
CA LYS A 205 9.20 -2.95 -17.41
C LYS A 205 9.31 -2.02 -16.21
N LEU A 206 8.79 -0.80 -16.31
CA LEU A 206 8.74 0.15 -15.18
C LEU A 206 7.84 -0.37 -14.05
N ALA A 207 6.68 -0.92 -14.39
CA ALA A 207 5.73 -1.47 -13.44
C ALA A 207 6.32 -2.60 -12.57
N THR A 208 7.40 -3.25 -13.01
CA THR A 208 8.13 -4.24 -12.20
C THR A 208 8.70 -3.66 -10.90
N ILE A 209 9.03 -2.37 -10.84
CA ILE A 209 9.46 -1.68 -9.61
C ILE A 209 8.32 -1.71 -8.59
N TRP A 210 7.13 -1.27 -9.02
CA TRP A 210 5.95 -1.23 -8.18
C TRP A 210 5.56 -2.63 -7.72
N PHE A 211 5.55 -3.60 -8.64
CA PHE A 211 5.23 -4.99 -8.34
C PHE A 211 6.22 -5.60 -7.32
N SER A 212 7.52 -5.54 -7.58
CA SER A 212 8.52 -6.20 -6.73
C SER A 212 8.63 -5.54 -5.35
N PHE A 213 8.49 -4.22 -5.28
CA PHE A 213 8.42 -3.50 -4.01
C PHE A 213 7.20 -3.92 -3.19
N THR A 214 6.01 -3.91 -3.78
CA THR A 214 4.80 -4.26 -3.02
C THR A 214 4.65 -5.75 -2.79
N PHE A 215 5.34 -6.60 -3.55
CA PHE A 215 5.50 -8.02 -3.21
C PHE A 215 6.15 -8.18 -1.82
N VAL A 216 7.23 -7.42 -1.56
CA VAL A 216 7.88 -7.40 -0.25
C VAL A 216 6.96 -6.85 0.83
N ILE A 217 6.20 -5.79 0.53
CA ILE A 217 5.20 -5.25 1.45
C ILE A 217 4.07 -6.26 1.72
N GLY A 218 3.66 -7.05 0.73
CA GLY A 218 2.67 -8.10 0.92
C GLY A 218 3.11 -9.16 1.93
N MET A 219 4.41 -9.52 1.93
CA MET A 219 4.99 -10.35 2.98
C MET A 219 5.02 -9.64 4.34
N ALA A 220 5.33 -8.34 4.36
CA ALA A 220 5.29 -7.54 5.59
C ALA A 220 3.89 -7.42 6.20
N ILE A 221 2.85 -7.55 5.38
CA ILE A 221 1.46 -7.52 5.82
C ILE A 221 0.97 -8.89 6.30
N SER A 222 1.36 -9.96 5.61
CA SER A 222 0.76 -11.28 5.84
C SER A 222 1.65 -12.23 6.65
N ILE A 223 2.93 -12.33 6.29
CA ILE A 223 3.85 -13.37 6.79
C ILE A 223 4.64 -12.89 8.00
N ILE A 224 5.15 -11.65 7.95
CA ILE A 224 6.03 -11.13 9.00
C ILE A 224 5.33 -11.07 10.36
N PRO A 225 4.08 -10.57 10.50
CA PRO A 225 3.38 -10.60 11.78
C PRO A 225 3.24 -12.01 12.36
N LEU A 226 2.96 -13.00 11.50
CA LEU A 226 2.85 -14.40 11.89
C LEU A 226 4.19 -14.97 12.36
N ASN A 227 5.30 -14.66 11.68
CA ASN A 227 6.62 -15.10 12.09
C ASN A 227 7.08 -14.46 13.41
N ILE A 228 6.73 -13.19 13.63
CA ILE A 228 6.94 -12.53 14.92
C ILE A 228 6.14 -13.25 16.01
N TYR A 229 4.86 -13.53 15.75
CA TYR A 229 4.00 -14.25 16.69
C TYR A 229 4.58 -15.62 17.07
N HIS A 230 4.98 -16.44 16.10
CA HIS A 230 5.52 -17.77 16.40
C HIS A 230 6.90 -17.77 17.06
N THR A 231 7.74 -16.76 16.77
CA THR A 231 9.14 -16.74 17.25
C THR A 231 9.29 -16.01 18.58
N LEU A 232 8.56 -14.92 18.77
CA LEU A 232 8.72 -13.97 19.87
C LEU A 232 7.44 -13.79 20.70
N GLY A 233 6.28 -14.16 20.15
CA GLY A 233 4.97 -13.98 20.75
C GLY A 233 4.26 -12.69 20.31
N ILE A 234 2.95 -12.65 20.56
CA ILE A 234 2.06 -11.55 20.15
C ILE A 234 2.54 -10.16 20.62
N LYS A 235 3.20 -10.08 21.77
CA LYS A 235 3.67 -8.82 22.37
C LYS A 235 4.66 -8.03 21.51
N TYR A 236 5.34 -8.68 20.58
CA TYR A 236 6.30 -8.03 19.68
C TYR A 236 5.75 -7.72 18.29
N VAL A 237 4.55 -8.22 17.95
CA VAL A 237 3.97 -8.09 16.61
C VAL A 237 3.79 -6.60 16.27
N GLY A 238 3.20 -5.82 17.17
CA GLY A 238 3.05 -4.37 16.98
C GLY A 238 4.36 -3.61 16.85
N GLY A 239 5.27 -3.85 17.79
CA GLY A 239 6.55 -3.14 17.85
C GLY A 239 7.41 -3.38 16.61
N LEU A 240 7.51 -4.62 16.14
CA LEU A 240 8.33 -4.93 14.97
C LEU A 240 7.62 -4.63 13.64
N SER A 241 6.31 -4.88 13.53
CA SER A 241 5.57 -4.58 12.29
C SER A 241 5.46 -3.08 12.02
N SER A 242 5.43 -2.25 13.07
CA SER A 242 5.37 -0.80 12.93
C SER A 242 6.64 -0.17 12.33
N LEU A 243 7.78 -0.88 12.35
CA LEU A 243 9.04 -0.40 11.78
C LEU A 243 8.92 -0.08 10.29
N PHE A 244 8.08 -0.81 9.56
CA PHE A 244 7.75 -0.55 8.15
C PHE A 244 7.12 0.82 7.91
N TYR A 245 6.52 1.44 8.94
CA TYR A 245 5.93 2.77 8.87
C TYR A 245 6.80 3.83 9.55
N ILE A 246 7.53 3.47 10.61
CA ILE A 246 8.46 4.38 11.30
C ILE A 246 9.62 4.78 10.38
N PHE A 247 10.30 3.81 9.78
CA PHE A 247 11.54 4.06 9.04
C PHE A 247 11.34 5.00 7.85
N PRO A 248 10.28 4.85 7.03
CA PRO A 248 9.97 5.82 6.00
C PRO A 248 9.82 7.26 6.51
N ILE A 249 9.24 7.51 7.68
CA ILE A 249 9.10 8.89 8.20
C ILE A 249 10.47 9.51 8.49
N PHE A 250 11.37 8.77 9.14
CA PHE A 250 12.66 9.30 9.55
C PHE A 250 13.67 9.38 8.40
N PHE A 251 13.64 8.42 7.48
CA PHE A 251 14.70 8.28 6.48
C PHE A 251 14.31 8.71 5.07
N SER A 252 13.02 8.75 4.68
CA SER A 252 12.65 9.04 3.28
C SER A 252 13.12 10.41 2.80
N TYR A 253 13.18 11.42 3.67
CA TYR A 253 13.68 12.75 3.30
C TYR A 253 15.18 12.72 2.96
N SER A 254 15.99 12.20 3.87
CA SER A 254 17.45 12.10 3.70
C SER A 254 17.83 11.19 2.53
N LEU A 255 17.15 10.06 2.39
CA LEU A 255 17.37 9.09 1.32
C LEU A 255 16.83 9.59 -0.03
N GLY A 256 15.75 10.38 -0.02
CA GLY A 256 15.25 11.09 -1.20
C GLY A 256 16.27 12.10 -1.74
N LYS A 257 16.83 12.96 -0.87
CA LYS A 257 17.92 13.88 -1.26
C LYS A 257 19.16 13.14 -1.80
N LEU A 258 19.50 12.01 -1.20
CA LEU A 258 20.60 11.19 -1.66
C LEU A 258 20.33 10.61 -3.06
N SER A 259 19.08 10.21 -3.33
CA SER A 259 18.63 9.78 -4.66
C SER A 259 18.76 10.87 -5.71
N ASP A 260 18.37 12.09 -5.38
CA ASP A 260 18.47 13.21 -6.31
C ASP A 260 19.94 13.54 -6.64
N LYS A 261 20.86 13.34 -5.68
CA LYS A 261 22.30 13.58 -5.86
C LYS A 261 23.03 12.44 -6.58
N LYS A 262 22.76 11.18 -6.22
CA LYS A 262 23.50 9.99 -6.70
C LYS A 262 22.83 9.26 -7.87
N GLY A 263 21.58 9.62 -8.20
CA GLY A 263 20.80 9.00 -9.25
C GLY A 263 19.86 7.89 -8.75
N LYS A 264 18.68 7.82 -9.38
CA LYS A 264 17.59 6.91 -8.98
C LYS A 264 17.96 5.44 -9.16
N THR A 265 18.68 5.08 -10.23
CA THR A 265 19.13 3.70 -10.51
C THR A 265 20.00 3.14 -9.40
N LEU A 266 20.96 3.95 -8.92
CA LEU A 266 21.88 3.54 -7.87
C LEU A 266 21.12 3.33 -6.55
N MET A 267 20.12 4.18 -6.27
CA MET A 267 19.28 4.01 -5.08
C MET A 267 18.34 2.81 -5.17
N VAL A 268 17.79 2.48 -6.35
CA VAL A 268 17.05 1.22 -6.56
C VAL A 268 17.95 0.02 -6.29
N PHE A 269 19.18 0.03 -6.81
CA PHE A 269 20.16 -1.03 -6.55
C PHE A 269 20.44 -1.21 -5.06
N PHE A 270 20.78 -0.13 -4.34
CA PHE A 270 21.05 -0.19 -2.90
C PHE A 270 19.83 -0.63 -2.10
N SER A 271 18.63 -0.17 -2.48
CA SER A 271 17.40 -0.62 -1.85
C SER A 271 17.22 -2.13 -2.02
N TYR A 272 17.31 -2.63 -3.25
CA TYR A 272 17.12 -4.05 -3.54
C TYR A 272 18.19 -4.91 -2.87
N LEU A 273 19.43 -4.42 -2.75
CA LEU A 273 20.49 -5.08 -2.01
C LEU A 273 20.14 -5.20 -0.53
N ILE A 274 19.74 -4.11 0.13
CA ILE A 274 19.35 -4.09 1.55
C ILE A 274 18.14 -5.01 1.78
N ILE A 275 17.12 -4.93 0.91
CA ILE A 275 15.94 -5.79 0.97
C ILE A 275 16.35 -7.25 0.81
N SER A 276 17.22 -7.58 -0.14
CA SER A 276 17.68 -8.96 -0.37
C SER A 276 18.43 -9.52 0.83
N LEU A 277 19.31 -8.73 1.46
CA LEU A 277 19.97 -9.12 2.70
C LEU A 277 18.95 -9.37 3.82
N GLY A 278 17.91 -8.53 3.93
CA GLY A 278 16.81 -8.72 4.86
C GLY A 278 16.03 -10.01 4.61
N LEU A 279 15.72 -10.32 3.35
CA LEU A 279 15.04 -11.56 2.95
C LEU A 279 15.89 -12.80 3.25
N ILE A 280 17.19 -12.75 2.97
CA ILE A 280 18.12 -13.85 3.29
C ILE A 280 18.19 -14.03 4.81
N ALA A 281 18.22 -12.96 5.60
CA ALA A 281 18.16 -13.05 7.06
C ALA A 281 16.87 -13.73 7.53
N LEU A 282 15.71 -13.37 6.96
CA LEU A 282 14.44 -14.03 7.28
C LEU A 282 14.40 -15.51 6.87
N TYR A 283 15.04 -15.87 5.75
CA TYR A 283 15.17 -17.26 5.33
C TYR A 283 15.99 -18.09 6.34
N LEU A 284 17.11 -17.54 6.81
CA LEU A 284 17.98 -18.16 7.82
C LEU A 284 17.38 -18.11 9.25
N GLY A 285 16.21 -17.48 9.40
CA GLY A 285 15.60 -17.06 10.66
C GLY A 285 15.06 -18.15 11.58
N ASN A 286 15.90 -19.10 12.01
CA ASN A 286 15.61 -19.99 13.14
C ASN A 286 15.80 -19.31 14.51
N SER A 287 16.45 -18.14 14.53
CA SER A 287 16.72 -17.36 15.74
C SER A 287 15.99 -16.01 15.70
N PRO A 288 15.51 -15.52 16.86
CA PRO A 288 14.99 -14.16 17.02
C PRO A 288 15.88 -13.06 16.42
N PHE A 289 17.20 -13.23 16.48
CA PHE A 289 18.16 -12.26 15.95
C PHE A 289 17.99 -12.04 14.45
N PHE A 290 17.96 -13.14 13.68
CA PHE A 290 17.81 -13.10 12.23
C PHE A 290 16.44 -12.57 11.80
N LEU A 291 15.39 -12.88 12.56
CA LEU A 291 14.05 -12.33 12.33
C LEU A 291 14.04 -10.80 12.47
N VAL A 292 14.54 -10.28 13.59
CA VAL A 292 14.55 -8.83 13.84
C VAL A 292 15.46 -8.11 12.83
N MET A 293 16.64 -8.66 12.55
CA MET A 293 17.55 -8.12 11.55
C MET A 293 16.88 -8.06 10.17
N GLY A 294 16.19 -9.13 9.76
CA GLY A 294 15.45 -9.18 8.52
C GLY A 294 14.38 -8.08 8.42
N ILE A 295 13.57 -7.93 9.47
CA ILE A 295 12.52 -6.88 9.53
C ILE A 295 13.11 -5.48 9.42
N VAL A 296 14.18 -5.19 10.17
CA VAL A 296 14.86 -3.88 10.15
C VAL A 296 15.41 -3.57 8.76
N LEU A 297 16.07 -4.53 8.11
CA LEU A 297 16.60 -4.36 6.76
C LEU A 297 15.48 -4.15 5.73
N LEU A 298 14.40 -4.93 5.80
CA LEU A 298 13.24 -4.73 4.93
C LEU A 298 12.60 -3.35 5.10
N ALA A 299 12.46 -2.87 6.34
CA ALA A 299 11.94 -1.54 6.63
C ALA A 299 12.85 -0.43 6.10
N LEU A 300 14.18 -0.57 6.23
CA LEU A 300 15.18 0.38 5.70
C LEU A 300 15.14 0.44 4.17
N GLY A 301 15.14 -0.72 3.51
CA GLY A 301 15.03 -0.78 2.05
C GLY A 301 13.72 -0.17 1.56
N SER A 302 12.62 -0.43 2.26
CA SER A 302 11.32 0.16 1.94
C SER A 302 11.30 1.69 2.06
N ALA A 303 12.03 2.26 3.02
CA ALA A 303 12.20 3.70 3.19
C ALA A 303 12.97 4.36 2.02
N ILE A 304 13.79 3.60 1.29
CA ILE A 304 14.43 4.07 0.05
C ILE A 304 13.43 4.01 -1.12
N THR A 305 12.74 2.88 -1.30
CA THR A 305 11.92 2.64 -2.49
C THR A 305 10.65 3.50 -2.56
N ASN A 306 10.04 3.81 -1.41
CA ASN A 306 8.81 4.59 -1.36
C ASN A 306 8.95 5.99 -2.03
N PRO A 307 9.90 6.86 -1.63
CA PRO A 307 10.09 8.15 -2.31
C PRO A 307 10.55 8.00 -3.77
N LEU A 308 11.30 6.93 -4.09
CA LEU A 308 11.73 6.66 -5.48
C LEU A 308 10.55 6.43 -6.41
N THR A 309 9.57 5.60 -6.02
CA THR A 309 8.41 5.30 -6.89
C THR A 309 7.56 6.56 -7.17
N ILE A 310 7.37 7.42 -6.17
CA ILE A 310 6.66 8.70 -6.34
C ILE A 310 7.41 9.62 -7.31
N SER A 311 8.73 9.69 -7.17
CA SER A 311 9.59 10.51 -8.02
C SER A 311 9.63 9.99 -9.46
N LEU A 312 9.75 8.68 -9.66
CA LEU A 312 9.75 8.03 -10.99
C LEU A 312 8.43 8.24 -11.71
N LEU A 313 7.30 8.14 -11.01
CA LEU A 313 6.00 8.41 -11.60
C LEU A 313 5.95 9.81 -12.22
N LYS A 314 6.50 10.82 -11.55
CA LYS A 314 6.52 12.20 -12.07
C LYS A 314 7.36 12.35 -13.33
N ASP A 315 8.48 11.64 -13.44
CA ASP A 315 9.33 11.69 -14.63
C ASP A 315 8.69 11.03 -15.86
N ILE A 316 7.81 10.04 -15.66
CA ILE A 316 7.15 9.29 -16.73
C ILE A 316 5.87 10.02 -17.20
N VAL A 317 5.21 10.75 -16.31
CA VAL A 317 3.86 11.33 -16.49
C VAL A 317 3.90 12.68 -17.24
N VAL A 318 4.62 12.74 -18.37
CA VAL A 318 4.63 13.94 -19.25
C VAL A 318 3.40 13.98 -20.18
N THR A 319 2.54 12.96 -20.18
CA THR A 319 1.36 12.88 -21.06
C THR A 319 0.09 13.40 -20.39
N GLU A 320 -0.82 13.99 -21.20
CA GLU A 320 -2.09 14.59 -20.74
C GLU A 320 -3.05 13.60 -20.01
N ASN A 321 -2.77 12.29 -20.06
CA ASN A 321 -3.64 11.21 -19.55
C ASN A 321 -3.01 10.46 -18.36
N THR A 322 -2.76 11.19 -17.27
CA THR A 322 -2.10 10.72 -16.03
C THR A 322 -2.88 9.63 -15.27
N GLU A 323 -4.19 9.53 -15.49
CA GLU A 323 -5.13 8.70 -14.72
C GLU A 323 -5.00 7.21 -15.05
N SER A 324 -5.15 6.81 -16.32
CA SER A 324 -5.01 5.41 -16.74
C SER A 324 -3.61 4.84 -16.47
N LEU A 325 -2.55 5.66 -16.60
CA LEU A 325 -1.19 5.23 -16.28
C LEU A 325 -1.01 5.01 -14.77
N SER A 326 -1.55 5.92 -13.96
CA SER A 326 -1.58 5.78 -12.50
C SER A 326 -2.36 4.55 -12.03
N ALA A 327 -3.45 4.21 -12.74
CA ALA A 327 -4.24 3.00 -12.48
C ALA A 327 -3.47 1.71 -12.82
N LEU A 328 -2.67 1.70 -13.89
CA LEU A 328 -1.82 0.55 -14.22
C LEU A 328 -0.76 0.32 -13.14
N PHE A 329 -0.08 1.36 -12.66
CA PHE A 329 0.88 1.20 -11.58
C PHE A 329 0.21 0.78 -10.26
N LEU A 330 -1.01 1.24 -9.98
CA LEU A 330 -1.81 0.72 -8.86
C LEU A 330 -2.10 -0.77 -9.03
N MET A 331 -2.50 -1.20 -10.23
CA MET A 331 -2.73 -2.62 -10.49
C MET A 331 -1.46 -3.44 -10.25
N ALA A 332 -0.30 -2.96 -10.72
CA ALA A 332 0.99 -3.61 -10.46
C ALA A 332 1.31 -3.69 -8.96
N GLN A 333 1.01 -2.63 -8.18
CA GLN A 333 1.15 -2.64 -6.73
C GLN A 333 0.27 -3.71 -6.07
N GLN A 334 -1.01 -3.76 -6.41
CA GLN A 334 -1.94 -4.72 -5.80
C GLN A 334 -1.63 -6.15 -6.23
N ALA A 335 -1.19 -6.35 -7.48
CA ALA A 335 -0.72 -7.64 -7.94
C ALA A 335 0.49 -8.11 -7.12
N GLY A 336 1.48 -7.25 -6.85
CA GLY A 336 2.63 -7.60 -6.02
C GLY A 336 2.20 -8.16 -4.65
N VAL A 337 1.31 -7.45 -3.94
CA VAL A 337 0.78 -7.89 -2.64
C VAL A 337 0.02 -9.22 -2.75
N LEU A 338 -0.88 -9.32 -3.73
CA LEU A 338 -1.70 -10.51 -3.97
C LEU A 338 -0.84 -11.75 -4.24
N PHE A 339 0.16 -11.63 -5.11
CA PHE A 339 1.06 -12.73 -5.47
C PHE A 339 1.93 -13.15 -4.29
N ALA A 340 2.37 -12.22 -3.43
CA ALA A 340 3.10 -12.56 -2.21
C ALA A 340 2.26 -13.40 -1.25
N ILE A 341 1.00 -12.99 -1.03
CA ILE A 341 0.05 -13.74 -0.18
C ILE A 341 -0.25 -15.12 -0.79
N LEU A 342 -0.53 -15.18 -2.09
CA LEU A 342 -0.84 -16.43 -2.80
C LEU A 342 0.32 -17.41 -2.75
N LEU A 343 1.54 -16.97 -3.07
CA LEU A 343 2.72 -17.82 -3.05
C LEU A 343 3.04 -18.33 -1.65
N PHE A 344 2.85 -17.52 -0.62
CA PHE A 344 3.03 -18.01 0.75
C PHE A 344 1.95 -19.00 1.14
N TRP A 345 0.70 -18.72 0.78
CA TRP A 345 -0.43 -19.59 1.09
C TRP A 345 -0.26 -20.99 0.47
N ILE A 346 0.27 -21.07 -0.77
CA ILE A 346 0.56 -22.33 -1.45
C ILE A 346 1.82 -23.00 -0.88
N SER A 347 2.91 -22.24 -0.70
CA SER A 347 4.20 -22.83 -0.33
C SER A 347 4.31 -23.19 1.15
N GLN A 348 3.64 -22.46 2.04
CA GLN A 348 3.75 -22.52 3.51
C GLN A 348 5.21 -22.63 3.98
N SER A 349 6.13 -22.03 3.23
CA SER A 349 7.56 -22.27 3.35
C SER A 349 8.35 -20.98 3.30
N ARG A 350 9.45 -20.96 4.06
CA ARG A 350 10.42 -19.85 4.07
C ARG A 350 11.13 -19.66 2.73
N ILE A 351 11.03 -20.63 1.81
CA ILE A 351 11.56 -20.53 0.45
C ILE A 351 11.00 -19.30 -0.29
N ILE A 352 9.82 -18.79 0.10
CA ILE A 352 9.28 -17.54 -0.44
C ILE A 352 10.26 -16.36 -0.35
N TYR A 353 11.08 -16.30 0.71
CA TYR A 353 12.05 -15.23 0.86
C TYR A 353 13.12 -15.27 -0.24
N LEU A 354 13.56 -16.47 -0.64
CA LEU A 354 14.49 -16.65 -1.76
C LEU A 354 13.83 -16.33 -3.10
N PHE A 355 12.58 -16.76 -3.32
CA PHE A 355 11.81 -16.35 -4.50
C PHE A 355 11.68 -14.83 -4.61
N SER A 356 11.52 -14.14 -3.47
CA SER A 356 11.43 -12.68 -3.42
C SER A 356 12.73 -12.02 -3.86
N VAL A 357 13.89 -12.58 -3.48
CA VAL A 357 15.21 -12.11 -3.96
C VAL A 357 15.31 -12.25 -5.48
N ILE A 358 14.84 -13.38 -6.03
CA ILE A 358 14.82 -13.61 -7.48
C ILE A 358 13.92 -12.57 -8.18
N ILE A 359 12.75 -12.27 -7.63
CA ILE A 359 11.82 -11.25 -8.18
C ILE A 359 12.49 -9.86 -8.21
N LEU A 360 13.19 -9.48 -7.14
CA LEU A 360 13.92 -8.20 -7.09
C LEU A 360 15.05 -8.17 -8.12
N PHE A 361 15.79 -9.27 -8.27
CA PHE A 361 16.85 -9.39 -9.26
C PHE A 361 16.32 -9.28 -10.70
N ILE A 362 15.24 -9.98 -11.02
CA ILE A 362 14.56 -9.90 -12.33
C ILE A 362 14.07 -8.48 -12.59
N SER A 363 13.43 -7.85 -11.60
CA SER A 363 13.00 -6.45 -11.71
C SER A 363 14.20 -5.55 -12.04
N PHE A 364 15.31 -5.69 -11.30
CA PHE A 364 16.52 -4.89 -11.53
C PHE A 364 17.06 -5.04 -12.97
N ILE A 365 17.13 -6.27 -13.50
CA ILE A 365 17.55 -6.54 -14.88
C ILE A 365 16.68 -5.79 -15.90
N PHE A 366 15.36 -5.76 -15.70
CA PHE A 366 14.46 -5.06 -16.62
C PHE A 366 14.59 -3.54 -16.58
N ILE A 367 15.01 -2.99 -15.44
CA ILE A 367 15.05 -1.55 -15.19
C ILE A 367 16.39 -0.93 -15.60
N VAL A 368 17.51 -1.62 -15.41
CA VAL A 368 18.85 -1.09 -15.71
C VAL A 368 18.98 -0.53 -17.13
N PRO A 369 18.51 -1.21 -18.20
CA PRO A 369 18.59 -0.67 -19.55
C PRO A 369 17.80 0.64 -19.71
N LEU A 370 16.65 0.77 -19.05
CA LEU A 370 15.77 1.93 -19.17
C LEU A 370 16.39 3.20 -18.60
N PHE A 371 17.11 3.07 -17.49
CA PHE A 371 17.81 4.21 -16.90
C PHE A 371 19.10 4.60 -17.62
N ARG A 372 19.74 3.65 -18.31
CA ARG A 372 20.91 3.96 -19.14
C ARG A 372 20.54 4.75 -20.40
N THR A 373 19.35 4.50 -20.96
CA THR A 373 18.88 5.18 -22.19
C THR A 373 18.21 6.52 -21.94
N HIS A 374 17.66 6.77 -20.76
CA HIS A 374 16.94 8.01 -20.43
C HIS A 374 17.51 8.66 -19.16
N SER A 375 18.54 9.50 -19.31
CA SER A 375 19.23 10.20 -18.22
C SER A 375 18.48 11.43 -17.68
N GLY A 376 17.15 11.49 -17.78
CA GLY A 376 16.37 12.61 -17.28
C GLY A 376 14.86 12.37 -17.24
N PHE A 377 14.26 12.01 -18.38
CA PHE A 377 12.82 11.75 -18.50
C PHE A 377 12.57 10.56 -19.44
N ILE A 378 11.73 9.62 -19.01
CA ILE A 378 11.21 8.58 -19.90
C ILE A 378 9.96 9.16 -20.55
N LYS A 379 10.13 9.83 -21.70
CA LYS A 379 8.98 10.16 -22.55
C LYS A 379 8.46 8.85 -23.12
N VAL A 380 7.29 8.43 -22.65
CA VAL A 380 6.55 7.35 -23.29
C VAL A 380 5.77 7.98 -24.44
N ASP A 381 6.41 8.10 -25.60
CA ASP A 381 5.68 8.42 -26.83
C ASP A 381 4.74 7.25 -27.12
N LEU A 382 3.44 7.53 -27.07
CA LEU A 382 2.39 6.65 -27.56
C LEU A 382 2.07 6.95 -29.04
N GLU A 383 3.00 7.58 -29.77
CA GLU A 383 2.81 7.78 -31.21
C GLU A 383 2.88 6.43 -31.91
N ASP A 384 1.84 6.20 -32.71
CA ASP A 384 1.45 4.93 -33.31
C ASP A 384 2.64 4.19 -33.96
N LYS A 385 2.96 3.01 -33.43
CA LYS A 385 3.62 1.92 -34.15
C LYS A 385 2.93 0.60 -33.86
#